data_AF-A0A4Q3X0V0-F1
#
_entry.id   AF-A0A4Q3X0V0-F1
#
_cell.length_a   1.000
_cell.length_b   1.000
_cell.length_c   1.000
_cell.angle_alpha   90.00
_cell.angle_beta   90.00
_cell.angle_gamma   90.00
#
_symmetry.space_group_name_H-M   'P 1'
#
loop_
_entity.id
_entity.type
_entity.pdbx_description
1 polymer ?
#
loop_
_entity_poly.entity_id
_entity_poly.type
_entity_poly.pdbx_seq_one_letter_code
_entity_poly.pdbx_strand_id
1 'polypeptide(L)'
;PTLREILEWHLAGTRYGIKADDEDGLLAAGDHNSQLTWMDAKIGDTAFTPRSGKAVEIQALWHSGLCDIVALARQFDDADTAGIALEWSRKVAASFPAKFWNESEDCLYDCIDGEYRDGAVRPNQIFAVSMPHRLLSHEQEKAVVEVVQRDLLTPHGLRSLSPRDSRYRGTYIGDSWSRDSAYHQGTVWGWPIGGFLSAYLKVHENSAEAKEQVHQWLLPLIAHLDETGLGSISEIFDGDAPHAPRGCIAQAWSVSEVLRVWKDIQSAN
;
A
#
# COMPACT_ATOMS: atom_id res chain seq x y z
N PRO A 1 20.06 12.51 -12.69
CA PRO A 1 20.90 12.78 -11.49
C PRO A 1 20.26 12.33 -10.18
N THR A 2 19.14 12.93 -9.75
CA THR A 2 18.51 12.62 -8.45
C THR A 2 18.06 11.15 -8.30
N LEU A 3 17.44 10.57 -9.34
CA LEU A 3 17.04 9.15 -9.29
C LEU A 3 18.23 8.20 -9.18
N ARG A 4 19.37 8.56 -9.80
CA ARG A 4 20.62 7.80 -9.68
C ARG A 4 21.15 7.86 -8.25
N GLU A 5 21.18 9.05 -7.64
CA GLU A 5 21.58 9.21 -6.25
C GLU A 5 20.66 8.43 -5.30
N ILE A 6 19.33 8.47 -5.52
CA ILE A 6 18.38 7.67 -4.73
C ILE A 6 18.72 6.19 -4.82
N LEU A 7 18.96 5.66 -6.02
CA LEU A 7 19.38 4.28 -6.21
C LEU A 7 20.68 4.00 -5.44
N GLU A 8 21.74 4.76 -5.68
CA GLU A 8 23.06 4.58 -5.07
C GLU A 8 22.98 4.56 -3.53
N TRP A 9 22.23 5.49 -2.92
CA TRP A 9 22.07 5.54 -1.48
C TRP A 9 21.29 4.37 -0.90
N HIS A 10 20.25 3.87 -1.58
CA HIS A 10 19.52 2.68 -1.12
C HIS A 10 20.35 1.40 -1.28
N LEU A 11 21.28 1.33 -2.24
CA LEU A 11 22.23 0.21 -2.35
C LEU A 11 23.35 0.28 -1.31
N ALA A 12 23.90 1.48 -1.07
CA ALA A 12 24.96 1.69 -0.09
C ALA A 12 24.46 1.56 1.37
N GLY A 13 23.21 1.94 1.60
CA GLY A 13 22.58 2.02 2.90
C GLY A 13 22.52 3.46 3.42
N THR A 14 21.43 3.78 4.10
CA THR A 14 21.19 5.12 4.68
C THR A 14 20.91 5.04 6.18
N ARG A 15 20.51 6.17 6.78
CA ARG A 15 20.11 6.23 8.19
C ARG A 15 18.94 5.26 8.44
N TYR A 16 18.86 4.75 9.67
CA TYR A 16 17.84 3.77 10.10
C TYR A 16 17.96 2.42 9.39
N GLY A 17 19.15 2.07 8.89
CA GLY A 17 19.39 0.76 8.28
C GLY A 17 18.63 0.53 6.99
N ILE A 18 18.17 1.60 6.32
CA ILE A 18 17.47 1.48 5.04
C ILE A 18 18.50 1.08 3.98
N LYS A 19 18.44 -0.17 3.52
CA LYS A 19 19.37 -0.72 2.53
C LYS A 19 18.71 -1.85 1.74
N ALA A 20 19.01 -1.92 0.44
CA ALA A 20 18.69 -3.07 -0.39
C ALA A 20 19.61 -4.24 0.01
N ASP A 21 18.99 -5.40 0.26
CA ASP A 21 19.68 -6.61 0.66
C ASP A 21 20.36 -7.27 -0.55
N ASP A 22 21.65 -7.54 -0.42
CA ASP A 22 22.49 -8.04 -1.51
C ASP A 22 22.05 -9.44 -1.99
N GLU A 23 21.40 -10.24 -1.12
CA GLU A 23 20.98 -11.61 -1.43
C GLU A 23 19.65 -11.64 -2.20
N ASP A 24 18.65 -10.88 -1.75
CA ASP A 24 17.29 -10.95 -2.31
C ASP A 24 16.82 -9.69 -3.05
N GLY A 25 17.63 -8.63 -3.03
CA GLY A 25 17.35 -7.34 -3.68
C GLY A 25 16.30 -6.48 -2.96
N LEU A 26 15.65 -7.00 -1.92
CA LEU A 26 14.55 -6.33 -1.22
C LEU A 26 15.08 -5.24 -0.29
N LEU A 27 14.31 -4.17 -0.15
CA LEU A 27 14.65 -3.03 0.68
C LEU A 27 14.24 -3.29 2.14
N ALA A 28 15.24 -3.47 2.99
CA ALA A 28 15.05 -3.51 4.44
C ALA A 28 15.11 -2.09 5.00
N ALA A 29 14.32 -1.81 6.04
CA ALA A 29 14.27 -0.52 6.70
C ALA A 29 13.95 -0.67 8.19
N GLY A 30 14.68 0.06 9.03
CA GLY A 30 14.33 0.25 10.43
C GLY A 30 14.61 -0.92 11.35
N ASP A 31 14.14 -0.75 12.58
CA ASP A 31 14.14 -1.72 13.67
C ASP A 31 12.82 -1.59 14.48
N HIS A 32 12.69 -2.39 15.55
CA HIS A 32 11.50 -2.41 16.41
C HIS A 32 11.12 -1.05 17.05
N ASN A 33 12.02 -0.06 17.05
CA ASN A 33 11.75 1.28 17.58
C ASN A 33 11.45 2.32 16.50
N SER A 34 11.66 1.95 15.24
CA SER A 34 11.50 2.83 14.08
C SER A 34 10.06 2.82 13.55
N GLN A 35 9.67 3.94 12.93
CA GLN A 35 8.36 4.14 12.31
C GLN A 35 8.54 4.77 10.94
N LEU A 36 8.94 3.93 9.98
CA LEU A 36 9.37 4.38 8.66
C LEU A 36 8.30 4.15 7.57
N THR A 37 7.14 3.62 7.95
CA THR A 37 6.01 3.40 7.04
C THR A 37 4.88 4.34 7.39
N TRP A 38 3.88 4.49 6.51
CA TRP A 38 2.73 5.36 6.77
C TRP A 38 1.85 4.91 7.95
N MET A 39 2.04 3.67 8.45
CA MET A 39 1.42 3.17 9.66
C MET A 39 2.29 3.49 10.91
N ASP A 40 2.43 4.76 11.25
CA ASP A 40 3.46 5.31 12.15
C ASP A 40 2.98 5.72 13.56
N ALA A 41 1.77 5.37 13.98
CA ALA A 41 1.26 5.75 15.30
C ALA A 41 2.16 5.28 16.48
N LYS A 42 2.56 6.22 17.35
CA LYS A 42 3.36 6.00 18.58
C LYS A 42 2.85 6.78 19.78
N ILE A 43 2.96 6.19 20.97
CA ILE A 43 2.97 6.93 22.22
C ILE A 43 4.17 6.52 23.06
N GLY A 44 5.05 7.48 23.37
CA GLY A 44 6.31 7.22 24.06
C GLY A 44 7.15 6.22 23.27
N ASP A 45 7.45 5.08 23.87
CA ASP A 45 8.20 3.98 23.24
C ASP A 45 7.30 2.92 22.58
N THR A 46 5.97 3.04 22.70
CA THR A 46 5.03 2.05 22.16
C THR A 46 4.65 2.41 20.72
N ALA A 47 5.16 1.64 19.75
CA ALA A 47 4.64 1.61 18.39
C ALA A 47 3.48 0.62 18.29
N PHE A 48 2.34 1.04 17.72
CA PHE A 48 1.15 0.18 17.63
C PHE A 48 1.17 -0.75 16.42
N THR A 49 1.90 -0.37 15.38
CA THR A 49 2.05 -1.10 14.10
C THR A 49 3.51 -1.10 13.66
N PRO A 50 4.40 -1.82 14.37
CA PRO A 50 5.80 -1.94 13.96
C PRO A 50 5.88 -2.68 12.61
N ARG A 51 6.57 -2.07 11.64
CA ARG A 51 6.74 -2.60 10.28
C ARG A 51 8.19 -2.45 9.82
N SER A 52 9.12 -2.83 10.69
CA SER A 52 10.55 -2.90 10.39
C SER A 52 10.87 -4.09 9.48
N GLY A 53 12.04 -4.03 8.85
CA GLY A 53 12.45 -5.01 7.85
C GLY A 53 11.89 -4.64 6.48
N LYS A 54 11.17 -5.56 5.84
CA LYS A 54 10.76 -5.48 4.45
C LYS A 54 9.24 -5.35 4.39
N ALA A 55 8.75 -4.11 4.38
CA ALA A 55 7.33 -3.80 4.23
C ALA A 55 6.86 -4.03 2.79
N VAL A 56 5.70 -4.68 2.61
CA VAL A 56 5.23 -5.19 1.31
C VAL A 56 5.08 -4.12 0.22
N GLU A 57 4.50 -2.96 0.56
CA GLU A 57 4.28 -1.86 -0.38
C GLU A 57 5.59 -1.17 -0.77
N ILE A 58 6.57 -1.13 0.15
CA ILE A 58 7.89 -0.57 -0.13
C ILE A 58 8.61 -1.44 -1.16
N GLN A 59 8.45 -2.76 -1.13
CA GLN A 59 9.06 -3.63 -2.13
C GLN A 59 8.43 -3.44 -3.52
N ALA A 60 7.10 -3.28 -3.56
CA ALA A 60 6.38 -2.99 -4.79
C ALA A 60 6.83 -1.66 -5.41
N LEU A 61 6.92 -0.60 -4.60
CA LEU A 61 7.41 0.72 -5.02
C LEU A 61 8.89 0.68 -5.42
N TRP A 62 9.72 -0.05 -4.68
CA TRP A 62 11.14 -0.22 -4.97
C TRP A 62 11.36 -0.91 -6.32
N HIS A 63 10.68 -2.03 -6.55
CA HIS A 63 10.73 -2.72 -7.84
C HIS A 63 10.26 -1.83 -8.99
N SER A 64 9.11 -1.15 -8.82
CA SER A 64 8.58 -0.25 -9.83
C SER A 64 9.57 0.89 -10.13
N GLY A 65 10.13 1.50 -9.10
CA GLY A 65 11.13 2.57 -9.22
C GLY A 65 12.41 2.11 -9.93
N LEU A 66 12.90 0.90 -9.63
CA LEU A 66 14.04 0.32 -10.35
C LEU A 66 13.73 0.15 -11.85
N CYS A 67 12.56 -0.39 -12.19
CA CYS A 67 12.14 -0.54 -13.59
C CYS A 67 12.01 0.80 -14.31
N ASP A 68 11.50 1.83 -13.64
CA ASP A 68 11.40 3.19 -14.20
C ASP A 68 12.79 3.83 -14.39
N ILE A 69 13.72 3.60 -13.44
CA ILE A 69 15.12 4.00 -13.58
C ILE A 69 15.77 3.32 -14.79
N VAL A 70 15.53 2.03 -15.01
CA VAL A 70 16.02 1.33 -16.21
C VAL A 70 15.52 2.00 -17.50
N ALA A 71 14.22 2.31 -17.56
CA ALA A 71 13.61 2.93 -18.73
C ALA A 71 14.19 4.32 -19.00
N LEU A 72 14.29 5.16 -17.96
CA LEU A 72 14.83 6.51 -18.05
C LEU A 72 16.32 6.50 -18.38
N ALA A 73 17.12 5.68 -17.70
CA ALA A 73 18.56 5.61 -17.95
C ALA A 73 18.87 5.21 -19.40
N ARG A 74 18.11 4.27 -19.97
CA ARG A 74 18.21 3.92 -21.40
C ARG A 74 17.84 5.07 -22.32
N GLN A 75 16.83 5.86 -21.98
CA GLN A 75 16.43 7.03 -22.77
C GLN A 75 17.51 8.12 -22.79
N PHE A 76 18.36 8.19 -21.77
CA PHE A 76 19.46 9.15 -21.64
C PHE A 76 20.84 8.54 -21.91
N ASP A 77 20.91 7.37 -22.55
CA ASP A 77 22.17 6.67 -22.89
C ASP A 77 23.10 6.40 -21.70
N ASP A 78 22.53 6.22 -20.50
CA ASP A 78 23.24 5.92 -19.25
C ASP A 78 23.24 4.40 -19.00
N ALA A 79 24.12 3.70 -19.72
CA ALA A 79 24.19 2.24 -19.71
C ALA A 79 24.53 1.66 -18.33
N ASP A 80 25.37 2.35 -17.55
CA ASP A 80 25.80 1.89 -16.22
C ASP A 80 24.63 1.87 -15.24
N THR A 81 23.89 2.99 -15.14
CA THR A 81 22.72 3.07 -14.26
C THR A 81 21.63 2.10 -14.69
N ALA A 82 21.40 1.97 -16.00
CA ALA A 82 20.44 1.01 -16.54
C ALA A 82 20.82 -0.45 -16.20
N GLY A 83 22.10 -0.78 -16.27
CA GLY A 83 22.61 -2.11 -15.93
C GLY A 83 22.41 -2.46 -14.46
N ILE A 84 22.81 -1.54 -13.57
CA ILE A 84 22.66 -1.71 -12.11
C ILE A 84 21.17 -1.85 -11.75
N ALA A 85 20.33 -0.90 -12.16
CA ALA A 85 18.90 -0.93 -11.80
C ALA A 85 18.20 -2.20 -12.32
N LEU A 86 18.59 -2.70 -13.51
CA LEU A 86 18.03 -3.92 -14.08
C LEU A 86 18.46 -5.18 -13.33
N GLU A 87 19.70 -5.23 -12.83
CA GLU A 87 20.16 -6.34 -11.99
C GLU A 87 19.33 -6.42 -10.71
N TRP A 88 19.18 -5.29 -10.02
CA TRP A 88 18.45 -5.22 -8.76
C TRP A 88 16.95 -5.48 -8.95
N SER A 89 16.32 -4.98 -10.04
CA SER A 89 14.91 -5.25 -10.29
C SER A 89 14.63 -6.75 -10.50
N ARG A 90 15.54 -7.45 -11.19
CA ARG A 90 15.45 -8.90 -11.38
C ARG A 90 15.60 -9.68 -10.06
N LYS A 91 16.49 -9.25 -9.16
CA LYS A 91 16.63 -9.87 -7.83
C LYS A 91 15.33 -9.74 -7.03
N VAL A 92 14.75 -8.54 -7.00
CA VAL A 92 13.46 -8.29 -6.33
C VAL A 92 12.35 -9.15 -6.93
N ALA A 93 12.20 -9.15 -8.26
CA ALA A 93 11.16 -9.93 -8.94
C ALA A 93 11.29 -11.43 -8.70
N ALA A 94 12.51 -11.96 -8.61
CA ALA A 94 12.74 -13.38 -8.33
C ALA A 94 12.44 -13.76 -6.87
N SER A 95 12.73 -12.86 -5.92
CA SER A 95 12.65 -13.16 -4.49
C SER A 95 11.29 -12.85 -3.88
N PHE A 96 10.61 -11.81 -4.37
CA PHE A 96 9.40 -11.27 -3.75
C PHE A 96 8.28 -12.32 -3.62
N PRO A 97 7.86 -13.05 -4.68
CA PRO A 97 6.78 -14.04 -4.54
C PRO A 97 7.10 -15.13 -3.52
N ALA A 98 8.33 -15.64 -3.53
CA ALA A 98 8.76 -16.71 -2.65
C ALA A 98 8.81 -16.28 -1.18
N LYS A 99 9.10 -15.01 -0.89
CA LYS A 99 9.22 -14.50 0.48
C LYS A 99 7.90 -13.97 1.04
N PHE A 100 7.10 -13.28 0.21
CA PHE A 100 5.89 -12.58 0.66
C PHE A 100 4.60 -13.37 0.52
N TRP A 101 4.54 -14.41 -0.32
CA TRP A 101 3.30 -15.17 -0.45
C TRP A 101 2.94 -15.91 0.84
N ASN A 102 1.73 -15.66 1.34
CA ASN A 102 1.15 -16.28 2.51
C ASN A 102 0.06 -17.27 2.08
N GLU A 103 0.46 -18.53 1.91
CA GLU A 103 -0.42 -19.62 1.49
C GLU A 103 -1.65 -19.82 2.39
N SER A 104 -1.56 -19.51 3.70
CA SER A 104 -2.68 -19.76 4.61
C SER A 104 -3.81 -18.74 4.49
N GLU A 105 -3.48 -17.52 4.04
CA GLU A 105 -4.45 -16.43 3.87
C GLU A 105 -4.73 -16.11 2.39
N ASP A 106 -4.07 -16.81 1.46
CA ASP A 106 -4.16 -16.61 0.01
C ASP A 106 -3.86 -15.16 -0.40
N CYS A 107 -2.85 -14.57 0.27
CA CYS A 107 -2.51 -13.15 0.14
C CYS A 107 -1.02 -12.91 0.43
N LEU A 108 -0.58 -11.66 0.56
CA LEU A 108 0.79 -11.36 0.97
C LEU A 108 0.93 -11.16 2.49
N TYR A 109 2.08 -11.57 3.04
CA TYR A 109 2.55 -11.07 4.33
C TYR A 109 2.67 -9.53 4.27
N ASP A 110 2.28 -8.85 5.34
CA ASP A 110 2.32 -7.38 5.38
C ASP A 110 3.76 -6.84 5.54
N CYS A 111 4.58 -7.58 6.28
CA CYS A 111 5.97 -7.25 6.54
C CYS A 111 6.80 -8.51 6.84
N ILE A 112 8.09 -8.44 6.55
CA ILE A 112 9.06 -9.52 6.78
C ILE A 112 10.29 -8.96 7.52
N ASP A 113 10.68 -9.56 8.63
CA ASP A 113 11.88 -9.16 9.40
C ASP A 113 12.67 -10.39 9.84
N GLY A 114 13.79 -10.69 9.17
CA GLY A 114 14.53 -11.93 9.35
C GLY A 114 13.65 -13.16 9.04
N GLU A 115 13.43 -14.01 10.04
CA GLU A 115 12.53 -15.18 9.95
C GLU A 115 11.08 -14.85 10.31
N TYR A 116 10.81 -13.68 10.88
CA TYR A 116 9.45 -13.26 11.20
C TYR A 116 8.69 -12.90 9.92
N ARG A 117 7.41 -13.30 9.87
CA ARG A 117 6.48 -13.03 8.78
C ARG A 117 5.18 -12.51 9.41
N ASP A 118 4.81 -11.26 9.13
CA ASP A 118 3.56 -10.71 9.63
C ASP A 118 2.40 -11.11 8.71
N GLY A 119 1.60 -12.09 9.17
CA GLY A 119 0.42 -12.59 8.47
C GLY A 119 -0.82 -11.69 8.57
N ALA A 120 -0.72 -10.50 9.19
CA ALA A 120 -1.83 -9.56 9.27
C ALA A 120 -2.35 -9.19 7.88
N VAL A 121 -3.64 -9.45 7.63
CA VAL A 121 -4.28 -9.01 6.39
C VAL A 121 -4.51 -7.50 6.48
N ARG A 122 -3.70 -6.75 5.73
CA ARG A 122 -3.65 -5.29 5.69
C ARG A 122 -3.73 -4.78 4.24
N PRO A 123 -4.09 -3.50 4.02
CA PRO A 123 -4.30 -2.98 2.67
C PRO A 123 -2.99 -2.78 1.89
N ASN A 124 -1.83 -2.77 2.54
CA ASN A 124 -0.53 -2.46 1.93
C ASN A 124 -0.17 -3.38 0.75
N GLN A 125 -0.59 -4.64 0.81
CA GLN A 125 -0.36 -5.60 -0.27
C GLN A 125 -0.95 -5.18 -1.62
N ILE A 126 -1.95 -4.29 -1.62
CA ILE A 126 -2.61 -3.86 -2.84
C ILE A 126 -1.65 -3.13 -3.78
N PHE A 127 -0.61 -2.48 -3.24
CA PHE A 127 0.42 -1.82 -4.03
C PHE A 127 1.27 -2.83 -4.83
N ALA A 128 1.41 -4.08 -4.38
CA ALA A 128 2.07 -5.12 -5.18
C ALA A 128 1.29 -5.47 -6.46
N VAL A 129 -0.02 -5.21 -6.47
CA VAL A 129 -0.91 -5.46 -7.62
C VAL A 129 -1.13 -4.18 -8.42
N SER A 130 -1.32 -3.02 -7.78
CA SER A 130 -1.67 -1.78 -8.47
C SER A 130 -0.52 -1.17 -9.28
N MET A 131 0.73 -1.54 -8.98
CA MET A 131 1.89 -1.04 -9.71
C MET A 131 1.94 -1.60 -11.16
N PRO A 132 2.47 -0.81 -12.12
CA PRO A 132 2.51 -1.20 -13.53
C PRO A 132 3.43 -2.41 -13.78
N HIS A 133 4.53 -2.50 -13.03
CA HIS A 133 5.50 -3.59 -13.14
C HIS A 133 5.13 -4.74 -12.20
N ARG A 134 4.69 -5.86 -12.78
CA ARG A 134 4.18 -7.03 -12.04
C ARG A 134 5.28 -7.72 -11.24
N LEU A 135 4.97 -8.04 -9.98
CA LEU A 135 5.78 -8.92 -9.12
C LEU A 135 5.17 -10.31 -8.96
N LEU A 136 3.88 -10.46 -9.23
CA LEU A 136 3.09 -11.67 -8.94
C LEU A 136 2.55 -12.29 -10.23
N SER A 137 2.17 -13.57 -10.16
CA SER A 137 1.35 -14.18 -11.22
C SER A 137 -0.04 -13.53 -11.26
N HIS A 138 -0.76 -13.67 -12.37
CA HIS A 138 -2.12 -13.12 -12.50
C HIS A 138 -3.09 -13.73 -11.48
N GLU A 139 -2.92 -15.01 -11.17
CA GLU A 139 -3.71 -15.74 -10.17
C GLU A 139 -3.44 -15.19 -8.76
N GLN A 140 -2.18 -14.96 -8.41
CA GLN A 140 -1.80 -14.35 -7.13
C GLN A 140 -2.31 -12.91 -7.01
N GLU A 141 -2.25 -12.11 -8.09
CA GLU A 141 -2.83 -10.77 -8.10
C GLU A 141 -4.34 -10.79 -7.84
N LYS A 142 -5.08 -11.72 -8.47
CA LYS A 142 -6.52 -11.90 -8.23
C LYS A 142 -6.81 -12.28 -6.79
N ALA A 143 -6.10 -13.26 -6.24
CA ALA A 143 -6.26 -13.70 -4.85
C ALA A 143 -6.06 -12.54 -3.86
N VAL A 144 -5.01 -11.74 -4.04
CA VAL A 144 -4.75 -10.53 -3.23
C VAL A 144 -5.93 -9.55 -3.31
N VAL A 145 -6.42 -9.25 -4.52
CA VAL A 145 -7.56 -8.34 -4.71
C VAL A 145 -8.82 -8.88 -4.03
N GLU A 146 -9.11 -10.18 -4.17
CA GLU A 146 -10.26 -10.84 -3.55
C GLU A 146 -10.20 -10.78 -2.01
N VAL A 147 -9.03 -11.03 -1.42
CA VAL A 147 -8.83 -10.94 0.04
C VAL A 147 -9.03 -9.51 0.54
N VAL A 148 -8.45 -8.51 -0.14
CA VAL A 148 -8.61 -7.09 0.22
C VAL A 148 -10.07 -6.66 0.08
N GLN A 149 -10.74 -7.07 -0.99
CA GLN A 149 -12.17 -6.78 -1.20
C GLN A 149 -13.03 -7.40 -0.10
N ARG A 150 -12.78 -8.66 0.25
CA ARG A 150 -13.58 -9.41 1.24
C ARG A 150 -13.41 -8.86 2.65
N ASP A 151 -12.17 -8.60 3.07
CA ASP A 151 -11.86 -8.30 4.48
C ASP A 151 -11.81 -6.80 4.76
N LEU A 152 -11.34 -6.00 3.80
CA LEU A 152 -10.89 -4.63 4.07
C LEU A 152 -11.77 -3.57 3.42
N LEU A 153 -12.43 -3.86 2.30
CA LEU A 153 -13.24 -2.86 1.59
C LEU A 153 -14.43 -2.39 2.43
N THR A 154 -14.64 -1.08 2.44
CA THR A 154 -15.77 -0.38 3.06
C THR A 154 -16.27 0.71 2.11
N PRO A 155 -17.41 1.36 2.39
CA PRO A 155 -17.92 2.46 1.56
C PRO A 155 -16.93 3.63 1.40
N HIS A 156 -16.05 3.87 2.38
CA HIS A 156 -15.19 5.07 2.42
C HIS A 156 -13.69 4.77 2.27
N GLY A 157 -13.32 3.54 1.96
CA GLY A 157 -11.91 3.15 1.84
C GLY A 157 -11.64 1.75 2.35
N LEU A 158 -10.39 1.50 2.76
CA LEU A 158 -9.95 0.20 3.25
C LEU A 158 -9.68 0.23 4.75
N ARG A 159 -10.15 -0.80 5.47
CA ARG A 159 -9.71 -1.06 6.85
C ARG A 159 -8.20 -1.28 6.88
N SER A 160 -7.54 -0.68 7.86
CA SER A 160 -6.09 -0.82 8.07
C SER A 160 -5.67 -2.21 8.58
N LEU A 161 -6.62 -3.01 9.08
CA LEU A 161 -6.45 -4.39 9.53
C LEU A 161 -7.76 -5.18 9.34
N SER A 162 -7.68 -6.45 8.97
CA SER A 162 -8.85 -7.33 8.85
C SER A 162 -9.60 -7.49 10.18
N PRO A 163 -10.94 -7.42 10.20
CA PRO A 163 -11.77 -7.69 11.39
C PRO A 163 -11.61 -9.10 11.96
N ARG A 164 -11.00 -10.04 11.22
CA ARG A 164 -10.68 -11.40 11.70
C ARG A 164 -9.50 -11.43 12.67
N ASP A 165 -8.66 -10.38 12.67
CA ASP A 165 -7.50 -10.30 13.56
C ASP A 165 -7.92 -9.88 14.97
N SER A 166 -7.41 -10.57 15.99
CA SER A 166 -7.67 -10.28 17.41
C SER A 166 -7.28 -8.86 17.86
N ARG A 167 -6.40 -8.18 17.10
CA ARG A 167 -5.95 -6.82 17.36
C ARG A 167 -6.88 -5.75 16.77
N TYR A 168 -7.88 -6.15 16.00
CA TYR A 168 -8.80 -5.24 15.32
C TYR A 168 -9.54 -4.31 16.29
N ARG A 169 -9.59 -3.03 15.93
CA ARG A 169 -10.25 -1.92 16.62
C ARG A 169 -10.99 -1.08 15.58
N GLY A 170 -12.28 -1.36 15.42
CA GLY A 170 -13.12 -0.70 14.42
C GLY A 170 -13.61 0.70 14.80
N THR A 171 -13.29 1.23 15.98
CA THR A 171 -13.74 2.56 16.43
C THR A 171 -12.55 3.43 16.87
N TYR A 172 -12.46 4.63 16.30
CA TYR A 172 -11.41 5.61 16.60
C TYR A 172 -11.99 6.76 17.45
N ILE A 173 -12.09 6.54 18.77
CA ILE A 173 -12.58 7.52 19.75
C ILE A 173 -11.76 7.46 21.05
N GLY A 174 -11.99 8.42 21.94
CA GLY A 174 -11.38 8.44 23.27
C GLY A 174 -10.14 9.34 23.34
N ASP A 175 -9.27 9.04 24.30
CA ASP A 175 -8.01 9.74 24.52
C ASP A 175 -6.95 9.41 23.46
N SER A 176 -5.76 10.01 23.58
CA SER A 176 -4.66 9.78 22.63
C SER A 176 -4.32 8.30 22.53
N TRP A 177 -4.30 7.59 23.66
CA TRP A 177 -3.94 6.17 23.68
C TRP A 177 -4.95 5.32 22.93
N SER A 178 -6.24 5.52 23.22
CA SER A 178 -7.32 4.78 22.58
C SER A 178 -7.37 5.03 21.07
N ARG A 179 -7.13 6.26 20.64
CA ARG A 179 -7.08 6.66 19.23
C ARG A 179 -5.86 6.10 18.51
N ASP A 180 -4.66 6.36 19.00
CA ASP A 180 -3.40 5.96 18.32
C ASP A 180 -3.27 4.43 18.23
N SER A 181 -3.79 3.71 19.24
CA SER A 181 -3.85 2.25 19.22
C SER A 181 -4.89 1.66 18.26
N ALA A 182 -5.87 2.45 17.80
CA ALA A 182 -6.83 2.07 16.77
C ALA A 182 -6.46 2.56 15.36
N TYR A 183 -5.65 3.64 15.27
CA TYR A 183 -5.38 4.43 14.06
C TYR A 183 -4.97 3.59 12.83
N HIS A 184 -4.17 2.54 13.04
CA HIS A 184 -3.79 1.57 12.02
C HIS A 184 -4.16 0.14 12.41
N GLN A 185 -5.13 -0.06 13.29
CA GLN A 185 -5.56 -1.38 13.77
C GLN A 185 -7.03 -1.65 13.46
N GLY A 186 -7.62 -1.04 12.44
CA GLY A 186 -9.00 -1.30 12.04
C GLY A 186 -9.73 -0.08 11.49
N THR A 187 -9.27 1.12 11.84
CA THR A 187 -9.69 2.37 11.21
C THR A 187 -9.59 2.27 9.68
N VAL A 188 -10.61 2.80 8.99
CA VAL A 188 -10.65 2.88 7.53
C VAL A 188 -9.89 4.10 7.07
N TRP A 189 -9.02 3.92 6.09
CA TRP A 189 -8.29 4.98 5.43
C TRP A 189 -8.82 5.19 4.02
N GLY A 190 -9.02 6.45 3.64
CA GLY A 190 -9.59 6.80 2.33
C GLY A 190 -8.62 6.53 1.19
N TRP A 191 -7.38 7.02 1.28
CA TRP A 191 -6.43 7.01 0.16
C TRP A 191 -6.06 5.63 -0.42
N PRO A 192 -5.93 4.51 0.34
CA PRO A 192 -5.56 3.22 -0.24
C PRO A 192 -6.62 2.66 -1.20
N ILE A 193 -7.83 3.23 -1.20
CA ILE A 193 -8.90 2.85 -2.14
C ILE A 193 -8.43 2.99 -3.59
N GLY A 194 -7.63 4.01 -3.92
CA GLY A 194 -7.21 4.21 -5.30
C GLY A 194 -6.29 3.10 -5.79
N GLY A 195 -5.38 2.61 -4.93
CA GLY A 195 -4.58 1.42 -5.20
C GLY A 195 -5.45 0.18 -5.42
N PHE A 196 -6.46 -0.03 -4.57
CA PHE A 196 -7.41 -1.13 -4.72
C PHE A 196 -8.20 -1.08 -6.01
N LEU A 197 -8.78 0.05 -6.37
CA LEU A 197 -9.58 0.16 -7.58
C LEU A 197 -8.72 -0.02 -8.84
N SER A 198 -7.49 0.50 -8.86
CA SER A 198 -6.55 0.25 -9.96
C SER A 198 -6.14 -1.22 -10.06
N ALA A 199 -5.87 -1.89 -8.93
CA ALA A 199 -5.59 -3.32 -8.89
C ALA A 199 -6.78 -4.16 -9.38
N TYR A 200 -7.99 -3.83 -8.94
CA TYR A 200 -9.23 -4.48 -9.38
C TYR A 200 -9.40 -4.35 -10.90
N LEU A 201 -9.30 -3.15 -11.46
CA LEU A 201 -9.36 -2.96 -12.91
C LEU A 201 -8.30 -3.78 -13.65
N LYS A 202 -7.07 -3.82 -13.15
CA LYS A 202 -5.96 -4.57 -13.75
C LYS A 202 -6.23 -6.07 -13.81
N VAL A 203 -6.69 -6.69 -12.72
CA VAL A 203 -6.95 -8.14 -12.69
C VAL A 203 -8.20 -8.56 -13.46
N HIS A 204 -9.12 -7.61 -13.67
CA HIS A 204 -10.31 -7.74 -14.52
C HIS A 204 -10.14 -7.12 -15.91
N GLU A 205 -8.90 -6.93 -16.37
CA GLU A 205 -8.56 -6.52 -17.75
C GLU A 205 -9.25 -5.23 -18.23
N ASN A 206 -9.57 -4.33 -17.30
CA ASN A 206 -10.29 -3.07 -17.56
C ASN A 206 -11.63 -3.29 -18.28
N SER A 207 -12.32 -4.41 -18.00
CA SER A 207 -13.63 -4.70 -18.60
C SER A 207 -14.67 -3.62 -18.27
N ALA A 208 -15.71 -3.49 -19.09
CA ALA A 208 -16.78 -2.53 -18.87
C ALA A 208 -17.49 -2.78 -17.53
N GLU A 209 -17.68 -4.05 -17.17
CA GLU A 209 -18.26 -4.49 -15.89
C GLU A 209 -17.36 -4.09 -14.72
N ALA A 210 -16.04 -4.22 -14.86
CA ALA A 210 -15.10 -3.81 -13.83
C ALA A 210 -15.11 -2.30 -13.61
N LYS A 211 -15.17 -1.51 -14.70
CA LYS A 211 -15.30 -0.04 -14.63
C LYS A 211 -16.60 0.39 -13.96
N GLU A 212 -17.72 -0.25 -14.30
CA GLU A 212 -19.01 0.01 -13.66
C GLU A 212 -18.95 -0.31 -12.16
N GLN A 213 -18.37 -1.45 -11.78
CA GLN A 213 -18.22 -1.81 -10.37
C GLN A 213 -17.36 -0.80 -9.59
N VAL A 214 -16.26 -0.33 -10.18
CA VAL A 214 -15.43 0.73 -9.61
C VAL A 214 -16.21 2.03 -9.46
N HIS A 215 -16.99 2.42 -10.47
CA HIS A 215 -17.86 3.58 -10.39
C HIS A 215 -18.84 3.47 -9.21
N GLN A 216 -19.48 2.30 -9.03
CA GLN A 216 -20.37 2.05 -7.89
C GLN A 216 -19.66 2.18 -6.53
N TRP A 217 -18.43 1.69 -6.41
CA TRP A 217 -17.64 1.83 -5.16
C TRP A 217 -17.16 3.26 -4.88
N LEU A 218 -17.08 4.12 -5.89
CA LEU A 218 -16.75 5.54 -5.70
C LEU A 218 -17.96 6.38 -5.24
N LEU A 219 -19.20 5.94 -5.47
CA LEU A 219 -20.40 6.73 -5.15
C LEU A 219 -20.48 7.17 -3.68
N PRO A 220 -20.18 6.34 -2.66
CA PRO A 220 -20.24 6.80 -1.27
C PRO A 220 -19.17 7.86 -0.96
N LEU A 221 -17.97 7.73 -1.53
CA LEU A 221 -16.91 8.74 -1.39
C LEU A 221 -17.28 10.06 -2.09
N ILE A 222 -18.01 10.00 -3.20
CA ILE A 222 -18.54 11.19 -3.89
C ILE A 222 -19.65 11.85 -3.05
N ALA A 223 -20.56 11.06 -2.48
CA ALA A 223 -21.60 11.57 -1.59
C ALA A 223 -20.99 12.26 -0.36
N HIS A 224 -19.88 11.72 0.17
CA HIS A 224 -19.18 12.31 1.31
C HIS A 224 -18.65 13.73 1.07
N LEU A 225 -18.45 14.15 -0.20
CA LEU A 225 -18.04 15.52 -0.55
C LEU A 225 -19.05 16.58 -0.07
N ASP A 226 -20.32 16.21 0.13
CA ASP A 226 -21.40 17.07 0.62
C ASP A 226 -21.66 16.91 2.13
N GLU A 227 -20.85 16.13 2.84
CA GLU A 227 -21.03 15.83 4.27
C GLU A 227 -20.04 16.60 5.15
N THR A 228 -18.90 15.99 5.50
CA THR A 228 -17.93 16.52 6.46
C THR A 228 -16.75 17.13 5.73
N GLY A 229 -16.64 18.46 5.77
CA GLY A 229 -15.60 19.18 5.01
C GLY A 229 -16.00 19.29 3.54
N LEU A 230 -16.86 20.27 3.23
CA LEU A 230 -17.42 20.46 1.89
C LEU A 230 -16.34 20.43 0.78
N GLY A 231 -16.57 19.61 -0.24
CA GLY A 231 -15.66 19.41 -1.36
C GLY A 231 -14.39 18.64 -1.01
N SER A 232 -14.38 17.93 0.12
CA SER A 232 -13.25 17.14 0.59
C SER A 232 -13.63 15.75 1.07
N ILE A 233 -12.62 14.93 1.32
CA ILE A 233 -12.77 13.60 1.87
C ILE A 233 -11.96 13.53 3.15
N SER A 234 -12.59 13.04 4.22
CA SER A 234 -11.94 12.84 5.51
C SER A 234 -10.76 11.88 5.39
N GLU A 235 -9.79 12.05 6.28
CA GLU A 235 -8.58 11.23 6.35
C GLU A 235 -8.91 9.76 6.66
N ILE A 236 -9.75 9.58 7.68
CA ILE A 236 -10.10 8.28 8.23
C ILE A 236 -11.58 8.20 8.60
N PHE A 237 -12.06 6.97 8.71
CA PHE A 237 -13.41 6.63 9.14
C PHE A 237 -13.34 5.47 10.15
N ASP A 238 -14.37 5.33 10.98
CA ASP A 238 -14.51 4.13 11.80
C ASP A 238 -14.54 2.86 10.90
N GLY A 239 -13.85 1.81 11.34
CA GLY A 239 -13.81 0.53 10.63
C GLY A 239 -15.13 -0.25 10.67
N ASP A 240 -15.91 -0.04 11.71
CA ASP A 240 -17.23 -0.63 11.87
C ASP A 240 -18.33 0.32 11.39
N ALA A 241 -19.45 -0.24 10.95
CA ALA A 241 -20.63 0.54 10.60
C ALA A 241 -21.06 1.40 11.82
N PRO A 242 -21.47 2.66 11.62
CA PRO A 242 -21.83 3.28 10.34
C PRO A 242 -20.67 3.99 9.60
N HIS A 243 -19.41 3.68 9.91
CA HIS A 243 -18.23 4.30 9.28
C HIS A 243 -18.18 5.82 9.46
N ALA A 244 -18.37 6.30 10.68
CA ALA A 244 -18.35 7.73 10.96
C ALA A 244 -17.01 8.35 10.55
N PRO A 245 -17.00 9.56 9.94
CA PRO A 245 -15.76 10.27 9.61
C PRO A 245 -15.02 10.68 10.88
N ARG A 246 -13.68 10.59 10.84
CA ARG A 246 -12.75 10.84 11.94
C ARG A 246 -11.52 11.60 11.43
N GLY A 247 -10.63 11.96 12.36
CA GLY A 247 -9.34 12.54 12.01
C GLY A 247 -9.45 13.89 11.30
N CYS A 248 -8.52 14.16 10.38
CA CYS A 248 -8.56 15.36 9.56
C CYS A 248 -9.75 15.34 8.60
N ILE A 249 -10.57 16.40 8.60
CA ILE A 249 -11.78 16.50 7.76
C ILE A 249 -11.48 16.70 6.27
N ALA A 250 -10.27 17.10 5.90
CA ALA A 250 -9.90 17.44 4.53
C ALA A 250 -8.50 16.95 4.21
N GLN A 251 -8.40 15.86 3.46
CA GLN A 251 -7.13 15.15 3.33
C GLN A 251 -6.73 14.90 1.87
N ALA A 252 -5.57 15.45 1.49
CA ALA A 252 -5.13 15.55 0.10
C ALA A 252 -5.08 14.21 -0.62
N TRP A 253 -4.46 13.19 0.00
CA TRP A 253 -4.30 11.87 -0.63
C TRP A 253 -5.63 11.15 -0.92
N SER A 254 -6.67 11.37 -0.11
CA SER A 254 -7.97 10.70 -0.23
C SER A 254 -8.71 11.30 -1.43
N VAL A 255 -8.72 12.64 -1.50
CA VAL A 255 -9.28 13.38 -2.63
C VAL A 255 -8.52 13.06 -3.92
N SER A 256 -7.18 13.06 -3.89
CA SER A 256 -6.37 12.80 -5.08
C SER A 256 -6.56 11.40 -5.63
N GLU A 257 -6.62 10.37 -4.79
CA GLU A 257 -6.81 8.99 -5.26
C GLU A 257 -8.21 8.75 -5.85
N VAL A 258 -9.26 9.35 -5.27
CA VAL A 258 -10.60 9.32 -5.87
C VAL A 258 -10.64 10.02 -7.22
N LEU A 259 -10.05 11.22 -7.33
CA LEU A 259 -9.99 11.95 -8.60
C LEU A 259 -9.18 11.20 -9.67
N ARG A 260 -8.06 10.59 -9.29
CA ARG A 260 -7.22 9.81 -10.19
C ARG A 260 -7.99 8.65 -10.80
N VAL A 261 -8.62 7.82 -9.97
CA VAL A 261 -9.39 6.66 -10.46
C VAL A 261 -10.62 7.11 -11.25
N TRP A 262 -11.30 8.17 -10.82
CA TRP A 262 -12.43 8.72 -11.58
C TRP A 262 -12.01 9.12 -13.00
N LYS A 263 -10.84 9.74 -13.16
CA LYS A 263 -10.29 10.05 -14.48
C LYS A 263 -9.93 8.80 -15.28
N ASP A 264 -9.35 7.79 -14.63
CA ASP A 264 -8.92 6.54 -15.27
C ASP A 264 -10.12 5.79 -15.90
N ILE A 265 -11.24 5.71 -15.20
CA ILE A 265 -12.45 5.03 -15.72
C ILE A 265 -13.18 5.84 -16.81
N GLN A 266 -12.99 7.17 -16.85
CA GLN A 266 -13.58 8.07 -17.87
C GLN A 266 -12.74 8.16 -19.15
N SER A 267 -11.41 8.08 -19.04
CA SER A 267 -10.49 8.30 -20.17
C SER A 267 -10.30 7.06 -21.07
N ALA A 268 -10.88 5.92 -20.70
CA ALA A 268 -10.71 4.64 -21.38
C ALA A 268 -11.89 4.29 -22.32
N ASN A 269 -12.51 5.31 -22.92
CA ASN A 269 -13.54 5.21 -23.98
C ASN A 269 -13.00 5.74 -25.31
#